data_AF-A0A1H7FNZ2-F1
#
_entry.id   AF-A0A1H7FNZ2-F1
#
_cell.length_a   1.000
_cell.length_b   1.000
_cell.length_c   1.000
_cell.angle_alpha   90.00
_cell.angle_beta   90.00
_cell.angle_gamma   90.00
#
_symmetry.space_group_name_H-M   'P 1'
#
loop_
_entity.id
_entity.type
_entity.pdbx_description
1 polymer ?
#
loop_
_entity_poly.entity_id
_entity_poly.type
_entity_poly.pdbx_seq_one_letter_code
_entity_poly.pdbx_strand_id
1 'polypeptide(L)'
;MISAFFEFLTKGLIWIIKNIFDMIGFFLRLLFWLLRLFLLILPVTGIVYSLFFIALIIEVFAGENVLSSILPINFDSTSTKNLILETLQGYLTLLSQYSGTLMYFILFLFLLILAVPIFLVFIGAGTFVYAGRILLIPVLIDLFGYLVGSVIIGKSSSDVFKARYRRLFPSVGRKLNEKSYDRWLQRHHDEFENDTFGQTKRQKALDDFYEEDYEDEYEDDYNNEYEEDFEEYENGSDLYYEEDFDDTEYDEEPIKSRFNKPFKHSSAAEHFDFFAGCTTLDSANKKYKSLVKLYHPDNMDGDTSALQEINHQYSEAKKRLG
;
A
#
# COMPACT_ATOMS: atom_id res chain seq x y z
N MET A 1 39.26 -15.58 30.11
CA MET A 1 38.00 -15.26 30.81
C MET A 1 37.66 -13.78 30.71
N ILE A 2 38.56 -12.84 31.04
CA ILE A 2 38.29 -11.39 30.94
C ILE A 2 37.98 -10.94 29.50
N SER A 3 38.70 -11.45 28.50
CA SER A 3 38.44 -11.14 27.08
C SER A 3 37.07 -11.63 26.60
N ALA A 4 36.69 -12.87 26.95
CA ALA A 4 35.40 -13.45 26.60
C ALA A 4 34.23 -12.72 27.29
N PHE A 5 34.42 -12.28 28.53
CA PHE A 5 33.43 -11.46 29.24
C PHE A 5 33.26 -10.08 28.58
N PHE A 6 34.36 -9.43 28.20
CA PHE A 6 34.31 -8.14 27.51
C PHE A 6 33.65 -8.24 26.14
N GLU A 7 33.95 -9.29 25.39
CA GLU A 7 33.31 -9.57 24.09
C GLU A 7 31.80 -9.84 24.23
N PHE A 8 31.39 -10.58 25.27
CA PHE A 8 29.98 -10.79 25.57
C PHE A 8 29.27 -9.47 25.91
N LEU A 9 29.90 -8.62 26.72
CA LEU A 9 29.33 -7.34 27.17
C LEU A 9 29.21 -6.34 26.01
N THR A 10 30.21 -6.25 25.14
CA THR A 10 30.15 -5.39 23.95
C THR A 10 29.10 -5.87 22.95
N LYS A 11 29.01 -7.17 22.69
CA LYS A 11 27.94 -7.73 21.83
C LYS A 11 26.55 -7.49 22.41
N GLY A 12 26.39 -7.67 23.72
CA GLY A 12 25.13 -7.38 24.40
C GLY A 12 24.73 -5.91 24.31
N LEU A 13 25.68 -4.98 24.53
CA LEU A 13 25.43 -3.54 24.44
C LEU A 13 25.10 -3.11 23.00
N ILE A 14 25.81 -3.63 22.00
CA ILE A 14 25.51 -3.38 20.58
C ILE A 14 24.10 -3.86 20.23
N TRP A 15 23.72 -5.06 20.69
CA TRP A 15 22.39 -5.60 20.47
C TRP A 15 21.30 -4.73 21.10
N ILE A 16 21.50 -4.26 22.34
CA ILE A 16 20.57 -3.34 23.00
C ILE A 16 20.43 -2.05 22.21
N ILE A 17 21.55 -1.42 21.83
CA ILE A 17 21.53 -0.16 21.07
C ILE A 17 20.79 -0.34 19.73
N LYS A 18 21.05 -1.44 19.02
CA LYS A 18 20.35 -1.74 17.77
C LYS A 18 18.83 -1.78 17.97
N ASN A 19 18.36 -2.53 18.98
CA ASN A 19 16.92 -2.61 19.29
C ASN A 19 16.31 -1.24 19.66
N ILE A 20 17.05 -0.38 20.36
CA ILE A 20 16.60 0.98 20.67
C ILE A 20 16.38 1.77 19.38
N PHE A 21 17.33 1.72 18.44
CA PHE A 21 17.20 2.39 17.15
C PHE A 21 16.07 1.80 16.30
N ASP A 22 15.90 0.48 16.29
CA ASP A 22 14.80 -0.18 15.57
C ASP A 22 13.43 0.25 16.13
N MET A 23 13.33 0.36 17.46
CA MET A 23 12.10 0.83 18.11
C MET A 23 11.84 2.32 17.85
N ILE A 24 12.86 3.18 17.91
CA ILE A 24 12.73 4.61 17.54
C ILE A 24 12.29 4.71 16.07
N GLY A 25 12.90 3.91 15.18
CA GLY A 25 12.53 3.85 13.78
C GLY A 25 11.08 3.42 13.57
N PHE A 26 10.59 2.44 14.35
CA PHE A 26 9.18 2.07 14.37
C PHE A 26 8.27 3.24 14.79
N PHE A 27 8.60 3.95 15.87
CA PHE A 27 7.82 5.11 16.31
C PHE A 27 7.81 6.25 15.28
N LEU A 28 8.95 6.51 14.63
CA LEU A 28 9.03 7.50 13.56
C LEU A 28 8.17 7.08 12.36
N ARG A 29 8.21 5.80 11.97
CA ARG A 29 7.31 5.25 10.93
C ARG A 29 5.84 5.46 11.31
N LEU A 30 5.47 5.18 12.55
CA LEU A 30 4.11 5.39 13.06
C LEU A 30 3.72 6.89 13.03
N LEU A 31 4.62 7.79 13.43
CA LEU A 31 4.38 9.23 13.37
C LEU A 31 4.15 9.69 11.93
N PHE A 32 5.00 9.29 10.98
CA PHE A 32 4.84 9.63 9.57
C PHE A 32 3.56 9.03 8.99
N TRP A 33 3.18 7.82 9.40
CA TRP A 33 1.93 7.21 9.02
C TRP A 33 0.72 8.01 9.53
N LEU A 34 0.73 8.45 10.79
CA LEU A 34 -0.29 9.32 11.37
C LEU A 34 -0.35 10.68 10.66
N LEU A 35 0.79 11.31 10.36
CA LEU A 35 0.85 12.56 9.60
C LEU A 35 0.30 12.39 8.19
N ARG A 36 0.58 11.27 7.52
CA ARG A 36 0.00 10.93 6.20
C ARG A 36 -1.51 10.74 6.28
N LEU A 37 -2.02 10.09 7.33
CA LEU A 37 -3.47 9.99 7.57
C LEU A 37 -4.09 11.36 7.87
N PHE A 38 -3.39 12.23 8.59
CA PHE A 38 -3.88 13.58 8.84
C PHE A 38 -3.97 14.39 7.55
N LEU A 39 -2.92 14.34 6.70
CA LEU A 39 -2.89 14.94 5.36
C LEU A 39 -3.93 14.35 4.40
N LEU A 40 -4.32 13.08 4.61
CA LEU A 40 -5.37 12.42 3.85
C LEU A 40 -6.74 13.06 4.09
N ILE A 41 -7.08 13.26 5.37
CA ILE A 41 -8.39 13.75 5.81
C ILE A 41 -8.49 15.26 5.60
N LEU A 42 -7.44 16.01 5.94
CA LEU A 42 -7.41 17.47 5.87
C LEU A 42 -6.08 17.90 5.24
N PRO A 43 -5.97 17.98 3.91
CA PRO A 43 -4.69 18.24 3.25
C PRO A 43 -4.15 19.64 3.54
N VAL A 44 -4.98 20.68 3.48
CA VAL A 44 -4.52 22.06 3.72
C VAL A 44 -4.13 22.21 5.19
N THR A 45 -4.99 21.74 6.09
CA THR A 45 -4.72 21.75 7.54
C THR A 45 -3.48 20.93 7.87
N GLY A 46 -3.31 19.76 7.26
CA GLY A 46 -2.17 18.89 7.48
C GLY A 46 -0.85 19.52 7.03
N ILE A 47 -0.84 20.24 5.90
CA ILE A 47 0.35 20.99 5.46
C ILE A 47 0.69 22.09 6.45
N VAL A 48 -0.30 22.91 6.82
CA VAL A 48 -0.11 24.03 7.75
C VAL A 48 0.37 23.51 9.12
N TYR A 49 -0.27 22.46 9.64
CA TYR A 49 0.14 21.79 10.88
C TYR A 49 1.57 21.26 10.79
N SER A 50 1.95 20.60 9.70
CA SER A 50 3.30 20.05 9.52
C SER A 50 4.36 21.16 9.53
N LEU A 51 4.08 22.32 8.93
CA LEU A 51 4.97 23.48 9.00
C LEU A 51 5.11 24.01 10.42
N PHE A 52 4.01 24.15 11.17
CA PHE A 52 4.05 24.56 12.57
C PHE A 52 4.76 23.53 13.46
N PHE A 53 4.57 22.24 13.20
CA PHE A 53 5.24 21.16 13.92
C PHE A 53 6.75 21.23 13.74
N ILE A 54 7.23 21.41 12.50
CA ILE A 54 8.66 21.58 12.21
C ILE A 54 9.20 22.87 12.83
N ALA A 55 8.46 23.98 12.74
CA ALA A 55 8.85 25.24 13.35
C ALA A 55 9.02 25.10 14.87
N LEU A 56 8.10 24.40 15.53
CA LEU A 56 8.12 24.19 16.97
C LEU A 56 9.25 23.23 17.39
N ILE A 57 9.58 22.22 16.58
CA ILE A 57 10.81 21.42 16.76
C ILE A 57 12.03 22.34 16.77
N ILE A 58 12.18 23.18 15.73
CA ILE A 58 13.35 24.05 15.58
C ILE A 58 13.48 24.98 16.79
N GLU A 59 12.40 25.63 17.24
CA GLU A 59 12.49 26.52 18.41
C GLU A 59 12.82 25.77 19.72
N VAL A 60 12.22 24.60 19.95
CA VAL A 60 12.47 23.82 21.16
C VAL A 60 13.97 23.45 21.27
N PHE A 61 14.62 23.11 20.14
CA PHE A 61 16.03 22.72 20.12
C PHE A 61 17.01 23.89 19.95
N ALA A 62 16.69 24.89 19.13
CA ALA A 62 17.60 26.01 18.82
C ALA A 62 17.49 27.17 19.82
N GLY A 63 16.42 27.22 20.62
CA GLY A 63 16.15 28.30 21.56
C GLY A 63 15.00 29.20 21.11
N GLU A 64 14.53 30.01 22.06
CA GLU A 64 13.41 30.92 21.83
C GLU A 64 13.77 32.00 20.82
N ASN A 65 12.81 32.39 19.98
CA ASN A 65 12.90 33.48 19.02
C ASN A 65 13.87 33.30 17.84
N VAL A 66 14.37 32.09 17.60
CA VAL A 66 15.20 31.83 16.42
C VAL A 66 14.40 32.05 15.14
N LEU A 67 13.16 31.54 15.08
CA LEU A 67 12.32 31.70 13.90
C LEU A 67 11.66 33.07 13.80
N SER A 68 11.31 33.71 14.93
CA SER A 68 10.75 35.06 14.93
C SER A 68 11.76 36.14 14.52
N SER A 69 13.06 35.83 14.55
CA SER A 69 14.08 36.70 13.96
C SER A 69 14.12 36.65 12.42
N ILE A 70 13.64 35.56 11.81
CA ILE A 70 13.68 35.31 10.37
C ILE A 70 12.30 35.57 9.73
N LEU A 71 11.23 35.24 10.45
CA LEU A 71 9.86 35.34 9.98
C LEU A 71 9.08 36.32 10.86
N PRO A 72 8.14 37.09 10.28
CA PRO A 72 7.28 38.01 11.03
C PRO A 72 6.15 37.25 11.77
N ILE A 73 6.50 36.14 12.43
CA ILE A 73 5.58 35.25 13.15
C ILE A 73 6.23 34.93 14.50
N ASN A 74 5.53 35.24 15.59
CA ASN A 74 5.98 34.94 16.94
C ASN A 74 5.54 33.54 17.32
N PHE A 75 6.47 32.59 17.31
CA PHE A 75 6.24 31.25 17.83
C PHE A 75 6.48 31.25 19.34
N ASP A 76 5.52 30.77 20.11
CA ASP A 76 5.65 30.59 21.55
C ASP A 76 5.85 29.11 21.84
N SER A 77 7.12 28.72 21.98
CA SER A 77 7.55 27.37 22.36
C SER A 77 7.73 27.19 23.87
N THR A 78 7.57 28.25 24.67
CA THR A 78 7.88 28.24 26.12
C THR A 78 7.03 27.21 26.85
N SER A 79 5.73 27.15 26.58
CA SER A 79 4.83 26.17 27.23
C SER A 79 5.25 24.72 26.96
N THR A 80 5.51 24.37 25.70
CA THR A 80 5.91 23.02 25.30
C THR A 80 7.28 22.66 25.86
N LYS A 81 8.22 23.60 25.81
CA LYS A 81 9.57 23.43 26.34
C LYS A 81 9.56 23.22 27.86
N ASN A 82 8.75 23.99 28.60
CA ASN A 82 8.61 23.81 30.04
C ASN A 82 8.04 22.43 30.37
N LEU A 83 7.04 21.96 29.64
CA LEU A 83 6.46 20.64 29.83
C LEU A 83 7.49 19.52 29.59
N ILE A 84 8.30 19.65 28.53
CA ILE A 84 9.41 18.73 28.24
C ILE A 84 10.44 18.75 29.37
N LEU A 85 10.84 19.94 29.84
CA LEU A 85 11.84 20.10 30.89
C LEU A 85 11.34 19.57 32.24
N GLU A 86 10.10 19.87 32.63
CA GLU A 86 9.47 19.38 33.86
C GLU A 86 9.38 17.85 33.84
N THR A 87 8.99 17.25 32.71
CA THR A 87 8.93 15.79 32.57
C THR A 87 10.32 15.16 32.71
N LEU A 88 11.32 15.75 32.05
CA LEU A 88 12.70 15.29 32.12
C LEU A 88 13.28 15.44 33.53
N GLN A 89 13.05 16.58 34.19
CA GLN A 89 13.48 16.83 35.57
C GLN A 89 12.81 15.87 36.56
N GLY A 90 11.50 15.61 36.40
CA GLY A 90 10.78 14.61 37.20
C GLY A 90 11.40 13.23 37.03
N TYR A 91 11.71 12.84 35.79
CA TYR A 91 12.37 11.56 35.51
C TYR A 91 13.78 11.48 36.11
N LEU A 92 14.61 12.52 35.94
CA LEU A 92 15.96 12.56 36.52
C LEU A 92 15.93 12.53 38.05
N THR A 93 14.93 13.16 38.66
CA THR A 93 14.73 13.12 40.11
C THR A 93 14.45 11.69 40.56
N LEU A 94 13.54 10.98 39.89
CA LEU A 94 13.29 9.55 40.13
C LEU A 94 14.55 8.72 39.92
N LEU A 95 15.28 8.95 38.83
CA LEU A 95 16.52 8.24 38.51
C LEU A 95 17.56 8.41 39.63
N SER A 96 17.71 9.62 40.17
CA SER A 96 18.67 9.92 41.24
C SER A 96 18.37 9.16 42.55
N GLN A 97 17.09 8.90 42.86
CA GLN A 97 16.68 8.14 44.05
C GLN A 97 17.17 6.69 44.02
N TYR A 98 17.34 6.12 42.81
CA TYR A 98 17.82 4.76 42.61
C TYR A 98 19.33 4.69 42.32
N SER A 99 20.07 5.79 42.45
CA SER A 99 21.50 5.84 42.16
C SER A 99 22.28 4.73 42.88
N GLY A 100 23.17 4.06 42.15
CA GLY A 100 23.98 2.94 42.65
C GLY A 100 23.27 1.57 42.69
N THR A 101 21.98 1.49 42.36
CA THR A 101 21.25 0.22 42.26
C THR A 101 21.15 -0.28 40.82
N LEU A 102 20.85 -1.58 40.62
CA LEU A 102 20.57 -2.12 39.29
C LEU A 102 19.37 -1.42 38.63
N MET A 103 18.38 -1.02 39.43
CA MET A 103 17.19 -0.28 38.97
C MET A 103 17.55 1.02 38.26
N TYR A 104 18.63 1.70 38.66
CA TYR A 104 19.13 2.90 37.97
C TYR A 104 19.38 2.64 36.49
N PHE A 105 20.08 1.55 36.16
CA PHE A 105 20.43 1.23 34.78
C PHE A 105 19.20 0.86 33.94
N ILE A 106 18.23 0.16 34.55
CA ILE A 106 16.96 -0.17 33.89
C ILE A 106 16.15 1.11 33.59
N LEU A 107 16.00 2.00 34.58
CA LEU A 107 15.31 3.27 34.39
C LEU A 107 16.03 4.14 33.37
N PHE A 108 17.36 4.23 33.42
CA PHE A 108 18.12 4.97 32.42
C PHE A 108 17.88 4.43 31.00
N LEU A 109 17.79 3.10 30.83
CA LEU A 109 17.46 2.49 29.55
C LEU A 109 16.03 2.83 29.10
N PHE A 110 15.05 2.80 30.00
CA PHE A 110 13.69 3.26 29.70
C PHE A 110 13.63 4.73 29.30
N LEU A 111 14.41 5.60 29.95
CA LEU A 111 14.52 7.00 29.56
C LEU A 111 14.99 7.14 28.12
N LEU A 112 16.06 6.44 27.74
CA LEU A 112 16.60 6.51 26.38
C LEU A 112 15.58 6.04 25.33
N ILE A 113 14.84 4.99 25.66
CA ILE A 113 13.80 4.38 24.81
C ILE A 113 12.59 5.32 24.66
N LEU A 114 12.10 5.89 25.76
CA LEU A 114 10.84 6.64 25.78
C LEU A 114 11.01 8.15 25.54
N ALA A 115 12.21 8.70 25.68
CA ALA A 115 12.44 10.15 25.52
C ALA A 115 12.00 10.66 24.15
N VAL A 116 12.44 10.01 23.07
CA VAL A 116 12.10 10.42 21.69
C VAL A 116 10.59 10.39 21.42
N PRO A 117 9.86 9.28 21.64
CA PRO A 117 8.41 9.26 21.37
C PRO A 117 7.64 10.22 22.27
N ILE A 118 8.00 10.35 23.56
CA ILE A 118 7.34 11.29 24.47
C ILE A 118 7.55 12.74 24.00
N PHE A 119 8.76 13.12 23.62
CA PHE A 119 9.03 14.47 23.11
C PHE A 119 8.24 14.77 21.83
N LEU A 120 8.15 13.82 20.90
CA LEU A 120 7.36 13.99 19.69
C LEU A 120 5.87 14.18 19.99
N VAL A 121 5.33 13.45 20.97
CA VAL A 121 3.95 13.62 21.42
C VAL A 121 3.74 15.00 22.04
N PHE A 122 4.64 15.46 22.90
CA PHE A 122 4.56 16.81 23.49
C PHE A 122 4.67 17.91 22.45
N ILE A 123 5.56 17.78 21.47
CA ILE A 123 5.67 18.72 20.35
C ILE A 123 4.39 18.71 19.51
N GLY A 124 3.80 17.54 19.26
CA GLY A 124 2.53 17.42 18.53
C GLY A 124 1.39 18.10 19.27
N ALA A 125 1.21 17.79 20.55
CA ALA A 125 0.21 18.43 21.40
C ALA A 125 0.44 19.95 21.52
N GLY A 126 1.70 20.37 21.70
CA GLY A 126 2.10 21.78 21.74
C GLY A 126 1.78 22.51 20.44
N THR A 127 1.99 21.86 19.30
CA THR A 127 1.61 22.39 17.97
C THR A 127 0.10 22.61 17.88
N PHE A 128 -0.73 21.68 18.38
CA PHE A 128 -2.18 21.87 18.45
C PHE A 128 -2.60 23.01 19.36
N VAL A 129 -1.99 23.14 20.55
CA VAL A 129 -2.31 24.23 21.49
C VAL A 129 -1.96 25.59 20.91
N TYR A 130 -0.76 25.71 20.32
CA TYR A 130 -0.29 26.95 19.73
C TYR A 130 -1.04 27.32 18.44
N ALA A 131 -1.06 26.40 17.47
CA ALA A 131 -1.60 26.66 16.15
C ALA A 131 -3.13 26.46 16.10
N GLY A 132 -3.78 25.94 17.13
CA GLY A 132 -5.19 25.55 17.10
C GLY A 132 -6.14 26.64 16.58
N ARG A 133 -5.94 27.90 17.00
CA ARG A 133 -6.73 29.03 16.50
C ARG A 133 -6.47 29.32 15.03
N ILE A 134 -5.21 29.24 14.60
CA ILE A 134 -4.79 29.46 13.21
C ILE A 134 -5.29 28.32 12.32
N LEU A 135 -5.31 27.09 12.84
CA LEU A 135 -5.75 25.88 12.14
C LEU A 135 -7.25 25.83 11.87
N LEU A 136 -8.08 26.64 12.54
CA LEU A 136 -9.51 26.72 12.23
C LEU A 136 -9.77 27.20 10.80
N ILE A 137 -8.97 28.15 10.30
CA ILE A 137 -9.10 28.68 8.94
C ILE A 137 -8.86 27.58 7.88
N PRO A 138 -7.71 26.87 7.86
CA PRO A 138 -7.48 25.80 6.91
C PRO A 138 -8.43 24.62 7.09
N VAL A 139 -8.93 24.34 8.30
CA VAL A 139 -9.99 23.34 8.51
C VAL A 139 -11.27 23.74 7.78
N LEU A 140 -11.69 25.00 7.87
CA LEU A 140 -12.83 25.51 7.12
C LEU A 140 -12.60 25.49 5.61
N ILE A 141 -11.37 25.77 5.15
CA ILE A 141 -10.99 25.67 3.73
C ILE A 141 -11.09 24.23 3.24
N ASP A 142 -10.57 23.26 4.00
CA ASP A 142 -10.67 21.83 3.67
C ASP A 142 -12.14 21.41 3.61
N LEU A 143 -12.95 21.77 4.62
CA LEU A 143 -14.38 21.46 4.66
C LEU A 143 -15.13 22.07 3.47
N PHE A 144 -14.88 23.34 3.16
CA PHE A 144 -15.45 24.01 2.01
C PHE A 144 -15.00 23.34 0.70
N GLY A 145 -13.73 22.95 0.59
CA GLY A 145 -13.21 22.21 -0.56
C GLY A 145 -13.92 20.87 -0.77
N TYR A 146 -14.25 20.15 0.31
CA TYR A 146 -15.05 18.93 0.24
C TYR A 146 -16.50 19.19 -0.18
N LEU A 147 -17.14 20.23 0.36
CA LEU A 147 -18.52 20.61 0.00
C LEU A 147 -18.62 21.08 -1.45
N VAL A 148 -17.71 21.94 -1.90
CA VAL A 148 -17.68 22.41 -3.29
C VAL A 148 -17.34 21.26 -4.23
N GLY A 149 -16.40 20.39 -3.85
CA GLY A 149 -16.04 19.21 -4.63
C GLY A 149 -17.23 18.26 -4.83
N SER A 150 -18.06 18.04 -3.80
CA SER A 150 -19.24 17.18 -3.93
C SER A 150 -20.32 17.82 -4.81
N VAL A 151 -20.54 19.14 -4.69
CA VAL A 151 -21.55 19.88 -5.45
C VAL A 151 -21.18 20.04 -6.92
N ILE A 152 -19.92 20.36 -7.23
CA ILE A 152 -19.48 20.66 -8.61
C ILE A 152 -19.13 19.39 -9.39
N ILE A 153 -18.47 18.42 -8.74
CA ILE A 153 -17.91 17.24 -9.43
C ILE A 153 -18.87 16.05 -9.35
N GLY A 154 -19.91 16.12 -8.51
CA GLY A 154 -20.89 15.04 -8.32
C GLY A 154 -20.30 13.77 -7.69
N LYS A 155 -19.05 13.84 -7.22
CA LYS A 155 -18.36 12.71 -6.55
C LYS A 155 -18.69 12.72 -5.06
N SER A 156 -18.91 11.54 -4.49
CA SER A 156 -19.10 11.42 -3.05
C SER A 156 -17.82 11.80 -2.30
N SER A 157 -17.95 12.35 -1.10
CA SER A 157 -16.80 12.65 -0.22
C SER A 157 -15.93 11.41 0.03
N SER A 158 -16.54 10.22 0.04
CA SER A 158 -15.84 8.94 0.16
C SER A 158 -14.99 8.60 -1.08
N ASP A 159 -15.38 9.02 -2.28
CA ASP A 159 -14.61 8.79 -3.50
C ASP A 159 -13.38 9.70 -3.55
N VAL A 160 -13.53 10.95 -3.11
CA VAL A 160 -12.40 11.89 -2.95
C VAL A 160 -11.41 11.34 -1.91
N PHE A 161 -11.92 10.82 -0.80
CA PHE A 161 -11.11 10.17 0.22
C PHE A 161 -10.37 8.94 -0.33
N LYS A 162 -11.08 8.00 -0.98
CA LYS A 162 -10.48 6.80 -1.60
C LYS A 162 -9.44 7.16 -2.66
N ALA A 163 -9.69 8.19 -3.48
CA ALA A 163 -8.73 8.66 -4.47
C ALA A 163 -7.45 9.19 -3.82
N ARG A 164 -7.56 9.99 -2.75
CA ARG A 164 -6.40 10.46 -1.99
C ARG A 164 -5.69 9.33 -1.26
N TYR A 165 -6.44 8.36 -0.75
CA TYR A 165 -5.91 7.21 -0.03
C TYR A 165 -5.01 6.37 -0.92
N ARG A 166 -5.45 6.07 -2.15
CA ARG A 166 -4.62 5.39 -3.14
C ARG A 166 -3.36 6.18 -3.52
N ARG A 167 -3.39 7.51 -3.45
CA ARG A 167 -2.25 8.38 -3.78
C ARG A 167 -1.21 8.44 -2.66
N LEU A 168 -1.67 8.57 -1.40
CA LEU A 168 -0.79 8.70 -0.23
C LEU A 168 -0.29 7.35 0.28
N PHE A 169 -1.01 6.26 -0.03
CA PHE A 169 -0.64 4.88 0.29
C PHE A 169 -0.62 4.03 -0.99
N PRO A 170 0.43 4.12 -1.82
CA PRO A 170 0.47 3.45 -3.13
C PRO A 170 0.44 1.91 -3.01
N SER A 171 1.07 1.33 -1.98
CA SER A 171 1.06 -0.11 -1.74
C SER A 171 -0.35 -0.65 -1.48
N VAL A 172 -1.12 0.03 -0.61
CA VAL A 172 -2.51 -0.32 -0.32
C VAL A 172 -3.42 0.00 -1.50
N GLY A 173 -3.12 1.07 -2.24
CA GLY A 173 -3.89 1.45 -3.42
C GLY A 173 -3.84 0.42 -4.55
N ARG A 174 -2.69 -0.23 -4.76
CA ARG A 174 -2.56 -1.34 -5.73
C ARG A 174 -3.44 -2.52 -5.34
N LYS A 175 -3.37 -2.97 -4.07
CA LYS A 175 -4.21 -4.06 -3.54
C LYS A 175 -5.71 -3.77 -3.66
N LEU A 176 -6.13 -2.52 -3.43
CA LEU A 176 -7.53 -2.11 -3.60
C LEU A 176 -7.99 -2.13 -5.06
N ASN A 177 -7.10 -1.76 -5.99
CA ASN A 177 -7.39 -1.83 -7.42
C ASN A 177 -7.47 -3.29 -7.88
N GLU A 178 -6.56 -4.16 -7.43
CA GLU A 178 -6.61 -5.62 -7.67
C GLU A 178 -7.94 -6.20 -7.18
N LYS A 179 -8.31 -6.00 -5.92
CA LYS A 179 -9.59 -6.48 -5.38
C LYS A 179 -10.82 -5.91 -6.11
N SER A 180 -10.71 -4.70 -6.66
CA SER A 180 -11.80 -4.12 -7.45
C SER A 180 -11.88 -4.72 -8.85
N TYR A 181 -10.73 -5.03 -9.45
CA TYR A 181 -10.61 -5.74 -10.71
C TYR A 181 -11.08 -7.19 -10.59
N ASP A 182 -10.71 -7.90 -9.52
CA ASP A 182 -11.16 -9.27 -9.27
C ASP A 182 -12.68 -9.35 -9.08
N ARG A 183 -13.27 -8.39 -8.33
CA ARG A 183 -14.73 -8.27 -8.21
C ARG A 183 -15.40 -7.93 -9.54
N TRP A 184 -14.77 -7.10 -10.36
CA TRP A 184 -15.26 -6.82 -11.70
C TRP A 184 -15.22 -8.08 -12.57
N LEU A 185 -14.12 -8.84 -12.51
CA LEU A 185 -13.93 -10.10 -13.22
C LEU A 185 -14.98 -11.14 -12.81
N GLN A 186 -15.24 -11.27 -11.51
CA GLN A 186 -16.28 -12.16 -10.98
C GLN A 186 -17.68 -11.78 -11.49
N ARG A 187 -18.02 -10.48 -11.51
CA ARG A 187 -19.34 -10.03 -11.99
C ARG A 187 -19.57 -10.23 -13.48
N HIS A 188 -18.49 -10.22 -14.27
CA HIS A 188 -18.57 -10.41 -15.72
C HIS A 188 -18.18 -11.85 -16.10
N HIS A 189 -18.01 -12.75 -15.11
CA HIS A 189 -17.61 -14.13 -15.35
C HIS A 189 -18.57 -14.82 -16.31
N ASP A 190 -19.87 -14.72 -16.04
CA ASP A 190 -20.93 -15.31 -16.87
C ASP A 190 -21.00 -14.67 -18.26
N GLU A 191 -20.66 -13.38 -18.39
CA GLU A 191 -20.59 -12.70 -19.68
C GLU A 191 -19.41 -13.19 -20.53
N PHE A 192 -18.30 -13.59 -19.88
CA PHE A 192 -17.16 -14.22 -20.54
C PHE A 192 -17.40 -15.70 -20.86
N GLU A 193 -18.15 -16.43 -20.02
CA GLU A 193 -18.49 -17.83 -20.30
C GLU A 193 -19.48 -17.97 -21.46
N ASN A 194 -20.42 -17.03 -21.57
CA ASN A 194 -21.45 -17.04 -22.59
C ASN A 194 -21.08 -16.21 -23.84
N ASP A 195 -19.82 -15.75 -24.00
CA ASP A 195 -19.37 -14.88 -25.11
C ASP A 195 -20.25 -13.62 -25.34
N THR A 196 -20.98 -13.18 -24.30
CA THR A 196 -21.89 -12.02 -24.36
C THR A 196 -21.22 -10.72 -23.92
N PHE A 197 -19.96 -10.79 -23.49
CA PHE A 197 -19.19 -9.62 -23.06
C PHE A 197 -19.08 -8.57 -24.18
N GLY A 198 -19.63 -7.38 -23.93
CA GLY A 198 -19.65 -6.27 -24.89
C GLY A 198 -20.82 -6.29 -25.90
N GLN A 199 -21.73 -7.26 -25.82
CA GLN A 199 -22.97 -7.20 -26.59
C GLN A 199 -23.88 -6.11 -26.03
N THR A 200 -24.16 -5.08 -26.83
CA THR A 200 -25.13 -4.05 -26.45
C THR A 200 -26.52 -4.70 -26.31
N LYS A 201 -27.37 -4.23 -25.36
CA LYS A 201 -28.75 -4.74 -25.15
C LYS A 201 -29.59 -4.89 -26.43
N ARG A 202 -29.24 -4.14 -27.48
CA ARG A 202 -29.88 -4.17 -28.79
C ARG A 202 -29.51 -5.39 -29.64
N GLN A 203 -28.33 -5.96 -29.40
CA GLN A 203 -27.80 -7.14 -30.07
C GLN A 203 -28.37 -8.41 -29.43
N LYS A 204 -28.48 -8.44 -28.10
CA LYS A 204 -29.15 -9.51 -27.34
C LYS A 204 -30.61 -9.71 -27.75
N ALA A 205 -31.36 -8.62 -27.97
CA ALA A 205 -32.74 -8.70 -28.44
C ALA A 205 -32.89 -9.13 -29.91
N LEU A 206 -31.81 -9.10 -30.70
CA LEU A 206 -31.79 -9.62 -32.07
C LEU A 206 -31.40 -11.10 -32.06
N ASP A 207 -30.42 -11.51 -31.24
CA ASP A 207 -30.06 -12.93 -31.08
C ASP A 207 -31.22 -13.75 -30.45
N ASP A 208 -31.90 -13.23 -29.40
CA ASP A 208 -33.12 -13.86 -28.83
C ASP A 208 -34.23 -14.03 -29.90
N PHE A 209 -34.27 -13.15 -30.91
CA PHE A 209 -35.26 -13.20 -32.00
C PHE A 209 -34.90 -14.23 -33.09
N TYR A 210 -33.63 -14.63 -33.19
CA TYR A 210 -33.16 -15.67 -34.12
C TYR A 210 -32.96 -17.04 -33.43
N GLU A 211 -32.94 -17.10 -32.10
CA GLU A 211 -32.90 -18.34 -31.31
C GLU A 211 -34.27 -19.03 -31.15
N GLU A 212 -35.37 -18.40 -31.56
CA GLU A 212 -36.74 -18.93 -31.42
C GLU A 212 -37.07 -20.17 -32.30
N ASP A 213 -36.11 -20.73 -33.03
CA ASP A 213 -36.34 -21.84 -34.00
C ASP A 213 -35.49 -23.11 -33.74
N TYR A 214 -34.85 -23.24 -32.58
CA TYR A 214 -34.25 -24.51 -32.15
C TYR A 214 -34.62 -24.85 -30.71
N GLU A 215 -35.74 -25.56 -30.56
CA GLU A 215 -36.02 -26.40 -29.40
C GLU A 215 -34.90 -27.43 -29.26
N ASP A 216 -34.14 -27.38 -28.16
CA ASP A 216 -33.64 -28.59 -27.52
C ASP A 216 -33.70 -28.40 -26.00
N GLU A 217 -34.59 -29.20 -25.44
CA GLU A 217 -34.98 -29.38 -24.05
C GLU A 217 -33.81 -29.93 -23.23
N TYR A 218 -33.20 -29.09 -22.40
CA TYR A 218 -32.44 -29.53 -21.23
C TYR A 218 -32.89 -28.73 -20.01
N GLU A 219 -33.83 -29.32 -19.29
CA GLU A 219 -34.01 -29.04 -17.87
C GLU A 219 -32.72 -29.43 -17.15
N ASP A 220 -32.08 -28.49 -16.45
CA ASP A 220 -31.35 -28.82 -15.23
C ASP A 220 -31.55 -27.71 -14.20
N ASP A 221 -32.33 -28.11 -13.21
CA ASP A 221 -32.66 -27.48 -11.96
C ASP A 221 -31.41 -27.35 -11.06
N TYR A 222 -30.89 -26.14 -10.88
CA TYR A 222 -30.04 -25.80 -9.74
C TYR A 222 -30.48 -24.49 -9.11
N ASN A 223 -31.52 -24.61 -8.29
CA ASN A 223 -31.64 -24.11 -6.93
C ASN A 223 -30.76 -22.89 -6.52
N ASN A 224 -31.46 -21.78 -6.21
CA ASN A 224 -30.99 -20.69 -5.36
C ASN A 224 -30.43 -21.21 -4.03
N GLU A 225 -29.14 -21.06 -3.71
CA GLU A 225 -28.70 -21.02 -2.30
C GLU A 225 -27.23 -20.61 -2.05
N TYR A 226 -26.75 -19.43 -2.48
CA TYR A 226 -25.53 -18.84 -1.87
C TYR A 226 -25.56 -17.29 -1.86
N GLU A 227 -26.70 -16.72 -1.47
CA GLU A 227 -26.77 -15.35 -0.93
C GLU A 227 -26.92 -15.46 0.60
N GLU A 228 -25.87 -15.84 1.33
CA GLU A 228 -25.73 -15.62 2.78
C GLU A 228 -24.49 -16.38 3.27
N ASP A 229 -23.32 -15.76 3.16
CA ASP A 229 -22.26 -15.83 4.19
C ASP A 229 -20.99 -15.22 3.59
N PHE A 230 -20.68 -13.99 4.00
CA PHE A 230 -19.34 -13.49 4.36
C PHE A 230 -19.44 -11.97 4.62
N GLU A 231 -20.49 -11.54 5.32
CA GLU A 231 -20.50 -10.27 6.07
C GLU A 231 -20.26 -10.54 7.56
N GLU A 232 -19.20 -11.29 7.89
CA GLU A 232 -18.81 -11.42 9.30
C GLU A 232 -17.30 -11.66 9.44
N TYR A 233 -16.49 -10.66 9.07
CA TYR A 233 -15.21 -10.36 9.73
C TYR A 233 -14.88 -8.87 9.54
N GLU A 234 -15.80 -8.00 9.98
CA GLU A 234 -15.37 -6.73 10.56
C GLU A 234 -14.96 -7.02 12.02
N ASN A 235 -13.80 -6.50 12.41
CA ASN A 235 -13.22 -6.53 13.76
C ASN A 235 -12.22 -7.66 14.06
N GLY A 236 -11.13 -7.68 13.29
CA GLY A 236 -9.85 -8.26 13.69
C GLY A 236 -8.78 -7.20 13.65
N SER A 237 -8.37 -6.70 14.81
CA SER A 237 -7.19 -5.86 14.98
C SER A 237 -5.93 -6.69 14.70
N ASP A 238 -5.63 -6.97 13.43
CA ASP A 238 -4.46 -7.75 13.04
C ASP A 238 -3.27 -6.82 12.84
N LEU A 239 -2.67 -6.44 13.97
CA LEU A 239 -1.27 -6.08 14.08
C LEU A 239 -0.42 -7.34 13.78
N TYR A 240 -0.12 -7.60 12.51
CA TYR A 240 0.81 -8.64 12.13
C TYR A 240 1.87 -8.12 11.14
N TYR A 241 3.11 -8.20 11.64
CA TYR A 241 4.42 -8.18 11.01
C TYR A 241 4.47 -7.98 9.48
N GLU A 242 4.98 -6.82 9.06
CA GLU A 242 5.68 -6.68 7.79
C GLU A 242 6.93 -7.58 7.85
N GLU A 243 6.81 -8.81 7.33
CA GLU A 243 7.97 -9.58 6.92
C GLU A 243 8.41 -8.99 5.57
N ASP A 244 9.46 -8.18 5.63
CA ASP A 244 10.16 -7.66 4.47
C ASP A 244 10.56 -8.85 3.57
N PHE A 245 9.84 -9.04 2.47
CA PHE A 245 10.41 -9.75 1.33
C PHE A 245 11.43 -8.81 0.70
N ASP A 246 12.66 -9.00 1.15
CA ASP A 246 13.89 -8.51 0.57
C ASP A 246 13.86 -8.74 -0.95
N ASP A 247 14.04 -7.67 -1.72
CA ASP A 247 14.33 -7.70 -3.15
C ASP A 247 15.67 -8.43 -3.32
N THR A 248 15.66 -9.76 -3.32
CA THR A 248 16.82 -10.53 -3.78
C THR A 248 16.89 -10.38 -5.29
N GLU A 249 17.65 -9.38 -5.70
CA GLU A 249 18.52 -9.34 -6.88
C GLU A 249 18.71 -10.75 -7.47
N TYR A 250 17.96 -11.06 -8.53
CA TYR A 250 18.21 -12.26 -9.32
C TYR A 250 19.48 -12.01 -10.12
N ASP A 251 20.61 -12.48 -9.59
CA ASP A 251 21.88 -12.60 -10.29
C ASP A 251 21.68 -13.34 -11.63
N GLU A 252 21.93 -12.65 -12.74
CA GLU A 252 22.02 -13.22 -14.07
C GLU A 252 23.25 -14.14 -14.15
N GLU A 253 23.08 -15.43 -13.82
CA GLU A 253 24.09 -16.43 -14.17
C GLU A 253 24.06 -16.71 -15.68
N PRO A 254 25.20 -16.58 -16.39
CA PRO A 254 25.26 -16.82 -17.82
C PRO A 254 25.20 -18.33 -18.09
N ILE A 255 24.03 -18.80 -18.56
CA ILE A 255 23.87 -20.18 -19.03
C ILE A 255 24.77 -20.39 -20.25
N LYS A 256 25.88 -21.10 -20.01
CA LYS A 256 26.84 -21.55 -21.03
C LYS A 256 26.15 -22.45 -22.06
N SER A 257 26.35 -22.06 -23.31
CA SER A 257 26.05 -22.78 -24.54
C SER A 257 26.36 -24.28 -24.49
N ARG A 258 25.32 -25.11 -24.46
CA ARG A 258 25.36 -26.49 -24.99
C ARG A 258 23.98 -26.86 -25.51
N PHE A 259 23.70 -26.52 -26.76
CA PHE A 259 23.11 -27.44 -27.76
C PHE A 259 23.25 -26.78 -29.14
N ASN A 260 24.40 -27.04 -29.75
CA ASN A 260 24.65 -26.80 -31.16
C ASN A 260 24.00 -27.98 -31.92
N LYS A 261 22.83 -27.77 -32.52
CA LYS A 261 22.35 -28.58 -33.65
C LYS A 261 22.04 -27.61 -34.79
N PRO A 262 22.54 -27.88 -36.01
CA PRO A 262 22.35 -26.97 -37.13
C PRO A 262 20.87 -26.88 -37.47
N PHE A 263 20.34 -25.66 -37.48
CA PHE A 263 19.04 -25.37 -38.07
C PHE A 263 19.09 -25.72 -39.55
N LYS A 264 18.30 -26.73 -39.93
CA LYS A 264 18.01 -27.01 -41.32
C LYS A 264 17.03 -25.93 -41.78
N HIS A 265 17.49 -25.02 -42.64
CA HIS A 265 16.60 -24.10 -43.35
C HIS A 265 15.68 -24.93 -44.26
N SER A 266 14.46 -25.22 -43.81
CA SER A 266 13.34 -25.55 -44.68
C SER A 266 12.58 -24.28 -45.00
N SER A 267 12.59 -23.92 -46.27
CA SER A 267 11.74 -22.91 -46.89
C SER A 267 10.29 -23.38 -46.91
N ALA A 268 9.54 -23.01 -45.89
CA ALA A 268 8.09 -22.85 -45.89
C ALA A 268 7.80 -21.78 -44.82
N ALA A 269 6.84 -20.89 -45.05
CA ALA A 269 6.42 -19.95 -44.02
C ALA A 269 5.79 -20.76 -42.86
N GLU A 270 6.61 -21.17 -41.89
CA GLU A 270 6.20 -21.97 -40.75
C GLU A 270 5.43 -21.07 -39.77
N HIS A 271 4.15 -21.37 -39.65
CA HIS A 271 3.25 -20.84 -38.66
C HIS A 271 3.82 -21.09 -37.27
N PHE A 272 4.07 -20.02 -36.50
CA PHE A 272 4.65 -20.12 -35.15
C PHE A 272 3.59 -20.65 -34.17
N ASP A 273 3.85 -21.80 -33.54
CA ASP A 273 2.97 -22.39 -32.52
C ASP A 273 3.27 -21.76 -31.14
N PHE A 274 2.37 -20.90 -30.69
CA PHE A 274 2.46 -20.20 -29.41
C PHE A 274 2.29 -21.13 -28.20
N PHE A 275 1.74 -22.34 -28.37
CA PHE A 275 1.46 -23.30 -27.29
C PHE A 275 2.34 -24.56 -27.36
N ALA A 276 3.36 -24.54 -28.22
CA ALA A 276 4.42 -25.53 -28.23
C ALA A 276 5.03 -25.68 -26.82
N GLY A 277 5.02 -26.91 -26.31
CA GLY A 277 5.52 -27.26 -24.97
C GLY A 277 4.50 -27.24 -23.82
N CYS A 278 3.25 -26.82 -24.05
CA CYS A 278 2.18 -26.96 -23.06
C CYS A 278 1.68 -28.42 -23.02
N THR A 279 1.92 -29.10 -21.90
CA THR A 279 1.54 -30.53 -21.69
C THR A 279 0.29 -30.70 -20.83
N THR A 280 -0.17 -29.64 -20.16
CA THR A 280 -1.38 -29.65 -19.32
C THR A 280 -2.28 -28.46 -19.64
N LEU A 281 -3.59 -28.61 -19.43
CA LEU A 281 -4.58 -27.55 -19.67
C LEU A 281 -4.25 -26.29 -18.85
N ASP A 282 -3.84 -26.44 -17.59
CA ASP A 282 -3.41 -25.31 -16.74
C ASP A 282 -2.20 -24.55 -17.31
N SER A 283 -1.24 -25.26 -17.91
CA SER A 283 -0.07 -24.64 -18.53
C SER A 283 -0.43 -23.84 -19.78
N ALA A 284 -1.40 -24.34 -20.58
CA ALA A 284 -1.93 -23.63 -21.73
C ALA A 284 -2.71 -22.38 -21.29
N ASN A 285 -3.55 -22.48 -20.26
CA ASN A 285 -4.33 -21.36 -19.72
C ASN A 285 -3.43 -20.23 -19.18
N LYS A 286 -2.36 -20.57 -18.46
CA LYS A 286 -1.39 -19.59 -17.94
C LYS A 286 -0.63 -18.89 -19.07
N LYS A 287 -0.22 -19.64 -20.09
CA LYS A 287 0.48 -19.09 -21.28
C LYS A 287 -0.45 -18.20 -22.09
N TYR A 288 -1.70 -18.61 -22.29
CA TYR A 288 -2.74 -17.83 -22.97
C TYR A 288 -2.97 -16.48 -22.28
N LYS A 289 -3.21 -16.47 -20.96
CA LYS A 289 -3.39 -15.22 -20.19
C LYS A 289 -2.19 -14.28 -20.30
N SER A 290 -0.98 -14.82 -20.33
CA SER A 290 0.24 -14.03 -20.49
C SER A 290 0.37 -13.43 -21.89
N LEU A 291 0.01 -14.18 -22.93
CA LEU A 291 0.04 -13.73 -24.32
C LEU A 291 -1.03 -12.67 -24.61
N VAL A 292 -2.26 -12.87 -24.14
CA VAL A 292 -3.35 -11.88 -24.28
C VAL A 292 -2.99 -10.57 -23.58
N LYS A 293 -2.40 -10.66 -22.39
CA LYS A 293 -1.92 -9.48 -21.65
C LYS A 293 -0.80 -8.74 -22.36
N LEU A 294 -0.03 -9.39 -23.25
CA LEU A 294 1.03 -8.73 -24.01
C LEU A 294 0.48 -8.09 -25.30
N TYR A 295 -0.34 -8.83 -26.06
CA TYR A 295 -0.83 -8.43 -27.38
C TYR A 295 -2.17 -7.69 -27.39
N HIS A 296 -2.70 -7.31 -26.21
CA HIS A 296 -3.94 -6.53 -26.12
C HIS A 296 -3.80 -5.19 -26.87
N PRO A 297 -4.80 -4.75 -27.66
CA PRO A 297 -4.75 -3.50 -28.43
C PRO A 297 -4.56 -2.23 -27.58
N ASP A 298 -4.89 -2.29 -26.29
CA ASP A 298 -4.69 -1.18 -25.34
C ASP A 298 -3.24 -1.08 -24.81
N ASN A 299 -2.37 -2.03 -25.17
CA ASN A 299 -0.96 -1.99 -24.82
C ASN A 299 -0.12 -1.30 -25.88
N MET A 300 1.04 -0.80 -25.48
CA MET A 300 1.95 0.00 -26.32
C MET A 300 2.42 -0.73 -27.60
N ASP A 301 2.48 -2.07 -27.58
CA ASP A 301 2.86 -2.94 -28.71
C ASP A 301 1.73 -3.91 -29.12
N GLY A 302 0.46 -3.52 -28.91
CA GLY A 302 -0.71 -4.35 -29.21
C GLY A 302 -0.82 -4.73 -30.69
N ASP A 303 -1.07 -6.02 -30.98
CA ASP A 303 -1.26 -6.53 -32.35
C ASP A 303 -2.51 -7.40 -32.39
N THR A 304 -3.57 -6.86 -32.99
CA THR A 304 -4.87 -7.53 -33.12
C THR A 304 -4.81 -8.75 -34.04
N SER A 305 -3.88 -8.78 -34.99
CA SER A 305 -3.72 -9.92 -35.91
C SER A 305 -3.03 -11.10 -35.22
N ALA A 306 -2.00 -10.83 -34.42
CA ALA A 306 -1.36 -11.84 -33.58
C ALA A 306 -2.31 -12.37 -32.49
N LEU A 307 -3.15 -11.52 -31.92
CA LEU A 307 -4.12 -11.91 -30.89
C LEU A 307 -5.19 -12.88 -31.43
N GLN A 308 -5.66 -12.67 -32.67
CA GLN A 308 -6.57 -13.62 -33.34
C GLN A 308 -5.94 -14.99 -33.53
N GLU A 309 -4.65 -15.02 -33.90
CA GLU A 309 -3.90 -16.26 -34.07
C GLU A 309 -3.68 -16.99 -32.74
N ILE A 310 -3.35 -16.25 -31.68
CA ILE A 310 -3.22 -16.81 -30.33
C ILE A 310 -4.53 -17.42 -29.83
N ASN A 311 -5.67 -16.76 -30.10
CA ASN A 311 -6.99 -17.28 -29.75
C ASN A 311 -7.32 -18.58 -30.52
N HIS A 312 -7.01 -18.62 -31.81
CA HIS A 312 -7.22 -19.80 -32.65
C HIS A 312 -6.41 -21.00 -32.12
N GLN A 313 -5.09 -20.84 -31.91
CA GLN A 313 -4.23 -21.92 -31.43
C GLN A 313 -4.53 -22.36 -30.00
N TYR A 314 -4.98 -21.43 -29.14
CA TYR A 314 -5.43 -21.79 -27.79
C TYR A 314 -6.68 -22.67 -27.82
N SER A 315 -7.62 -22.40 -28.73
CA SER A 315 -8.81 -23.25 -28.88
C SER A 315 -8.46 -24.68 -29.32
N GLU A 316 -7.47 -24.82 -30.22
CA GLU A 316 -6.94 -26.12 -30.63
C GLU A 316 -6.18 -26.81 -29.50
N ALA A 317 -5.35 -26.08 -28.75
CA ALA A 317 -4.62 -26.61 -27.60
C ALA A 317 -5.57 -27.06 -26.47
N LYS A 318 -6.66 -26.32 -26.22
CA LYS A 318 -7.69 -26.67 -25.25
C LYS A 318 -8.44 -27.94 -25.66
N LYS A 319 -8.78 -28.10 -26.94
CA LYS A 319 -9.39 -29.34 -27.48
C LYS A 319 -8.45 -30.55 -27.44
N ARG A 320 -7.13 -30.33 -27.49
CA ARG A 320 -6.13 -31.41 -27.41
C ARG A 320 -5.86 -31.87 -25.97
N LEU A 321 -5.95 -30.96 -25.00
CA LEU A 321 -5.51 -31.17 -23.62
C LEU A 321 -6.65 -31.31 -22.60
N GLY A 322 -7.88 -30.98 -22.99
CA GLY A 322 -9.11 -31.21 -22.22
C GLY A 322 -9.87 -32.41 -22.75
#